data_AF-J1JT91-F1
#
_entry.id   AF-J1JT91-F1
#
_cell.length_a   1.000
_cell.length_b   1.000
_cell.length_c   1.000
_cell.angle_alpha   90.00
_cell.angle_beta   90.00
_cell.angle_gamma   90.00
#
_symmetry.space_group_name_H-M   'P 1'
#
loop_
_entity.id
_entity.type
_entity.pdbx_description
1 polymer ?
#
loop_
_entity_poly.entity_id
_entity_poly.type
_entity_poly.pdbx_seq_one_letter_code
_entity_poly.pdbx_strand_id
1 'polypeptide(L)'
;MLNKVILIGYLGANPEKKTMNNGTEVVNFRMATSESYTDKRTNQKVSKTEWHSVVVFNPHLAKIALQYLHKGRKVYIEGQLQTRKWQDKNGQDHYTTEIVLPHYKGDLKLLDGKNDDNQEQSPYDRSYQRPLDMPHPVMNDSVPF
;
A
#
# COMPACT_ATOMS: atom_id res chain seq x y z
N MET A 1 -19.23 -19.01 -16.97
CA MET A 1 -19.71 -18.18 -15.84
C MET A 1 -18.59 -17.20 -15.45
N LEU A 2 -18.93 -16.01 -14.96
CA LEU A 2 -17.95 -14.97 -14.58
C LEU A 2 -18.09 -14.65 -13.08
N ASN A 3 -16.97 -14.73 -12.36
CA ASN A 3 -16.82 -14.23 -10.99
C ASN A 3 -15.60 -13.31 -10.99
N LYS A 4 -15.81 -12.01 -10.80
CA LYS A 4 -14.77 -10.99 -10.78
C LYS A 4 -15.12 -9.94 -9.73
N VAL A 5 -14.16 -9.57 -8.91
CA VAL A 5 -14.21 -8.44 -7.98
C VAL A 5 -13.12 -7.46 -8.38
N ILE A 6 -13.46 -6.18 -8.43
CA ILE A 6 -12.51 -5.08 -8.63
C ILE A 6 -12.70 -4.08 -7.50
N LEU A 7 -11.62 -3.74 -6.82
CA LEU A 7 -11.62 -2.85 -5.68
C LEU A 7 -10.47 -1.87 -5.74
N ILE A 8 -10.74 -0.63 -5.31
CA ILE A 8 -9.72 0.37 -5.03
C ILE A 8 -9.96 0.85 -3.62
N GLY A 9 -8.94 0.74 -2.76
CA GLY A 9 -9.08 1.08 -1.35
C GLY A 9 -7.75 1.20 -0.65
N TYR A 10 -7.81 1.29 0.68
CA TYR A 10 -6.64 1.48 1.54
C TYR A 10 -6.45 0.28 2.45
N LEU A 11 -5.20 -0.12 2.68
CA LEU A 11 -4.89 -1.18 3.65
C LEU A 11 -5.18 -0.71 5.08
N GLY A 12 -5.88 -1.54 5.86
CA GLY A 12 -6.11 -1.30 7.30
C GLY A 12 -4.94 -1.73 8.19
N ALA A 13 -4.14 -2.67 7.71
CA ALA A 13 -2.98 -3.24 8.39
C ALA A 13 -1.91 -3.65 7.38
N ASN A 14 -0.71 -3.95 7.85
CA ASN A 14 0.35 -4.50 7.00
C ASN A 14 -0.04 -5.90 6.48
N PRO A 15 0.39 -6.30 5.28
CA PRO A 15 0.19 -7.66 4.81
C PRO A 15 0.91 -8.69 5.66
N GLU A 16 0.26 -9.83 5.88
CA GLU A 16 0.78 -10.93 6.67
C GLU A 16 1.07 -12.13 5.77
N LYS A 17 2.31 -12.63 5.83
CA LYS A 17 2.68 -13.90 5.18
C LYS A 17 2.20 -15.05 6.05
N LYS A 18 1.54 -16.04 5.44
CA LYS A 18 1.09 -17.26 6.09
C LYS A 18 1.49 -18.48 5.28
N THR A 19 1.97 -19.52 5.96
CA THR A 19 2.22 -20.82 5.34
C THR A 19 1.05 -21.75 5.68
N MET A 20 0.44 -22.33 4.67
CA MET A 20 -0.63 -23.32 4.83
C MET A 20 -0.05 -24.70 5.16
N ASN A 21 -0.89 -25.60 5.69
CA ASN A 21 -0.48 -26.96 6.09
C ASN A 21 0.11 -27.79 4.94
N ASN A 22 -0.23 -27.46 3.70
CA ASN A 22 0.30 -28.08 2.49
C ASN A 22 1.62 -27.45 2.00
N GLY A 23 2.23 -26.54 2.78
CA GLY A 23 3.45 -25.83 2.43
C GLY A 23 3.26 -24.63 1.50
N THR A 24 2.03 -24.32 1.06
CA THR A 24 1.77 -23.17 0.19
C THR A 24 1.89 -21.88 0.99
N GLU A 25 2.73 -20.96 0.51
CA GLU A 25 2.82 -19.60 1.05
C GLU A 25 1.72 -18.72 0.45
N VAL A 26 1.02 -18.00 1.32
CA VAL A 26 -0.01 -17.03 0.94
C VAL A 26 0.20 -15.72 1.68
N VAL A 27 -0.38 -14.65 1.14
CA VAL A 27 -0.38 -13.34 1.78
C VAL A 27 -1.81 -12.89 2.02
N ASN A 28 -2.09 -12.48 3.25
CA ASN A 28 -3.39 -12.01 3.68
C ASN A 28 -3.29 -10.55 4.09
N PHE A 29 -4.28 -9.75 3.72
CA PHE A 29 -4.43 -8.39 4.23
C PHE A 29 -5.88 -7.96 4.21
N ARG A 30 -6.16 -6.89 4.96
CA ARG A 30 -7.49 -6.29 5.04
C ARG A 30 -7.45 -4.89 4.45
N MET A 31 -8.39 -4.59 3.56
CA MET A 31 -8.52 -3.27 2.95
C MET A 31 -9.92 -2.69 3.18
N ALA A 32 -10.01 -1.36 3.12
CA ALA A 32 -11.26 -0.63 3.27
C ALA A 32 -11.63 0.13 2.00
N THR A 33 -12.91 0.14 1.68
CA THR A 33 -13.53 1.07 0.72
C THR A 33 -14.58 1.91 1.43
N SER A 34 -14.67 3.19 1.09
CA SER A 34 -15.63 4.10 1.72
C SER A 34 -16.49 4.79 0.67
N GLU A 35 -17.79 4.85 0.94
CA GLU A 35 -18.76 5.62 0.15
C GLU A 35 -19.33 6.74 1.01
N SER A 36 -19.45 7.94 0.44
CA SER A 36 -20.10 9.09 1.09
C SER A 36 -21.38 9.44 0.35
N TYR A 37 -22.50 9.48 1.08
CA TYR A 37 -23.80 9.88 0.52
C TYR A 37 -24.54 10.80 1.49
N THR A 38 -25.50 11.58 0.98
CA THR A 38 -26.37 12.40 1.82
C THR A 38 -27.65 11.62 2.14
N ASP A 39 -27.95 11.42 3.42
CA ASP A 39 -29.21 10.82 3.85
C ASP A 39 -30.36 11.79 3.55
N LYS A 40 -31.32 11.35 2.73
CA LYS A 40 -32.45 12.17 2.26
C LYS A 40 -33.44 12.53 3.37
N ARG A 41 -33.47 11.78 4.48
CA ARG A 41 -34.37 12.05 5.60
C ARG A 41 -33.80 13.08 6.56
N THR A 42 -32.48 13.09 6.76
CA THR A 42 -31.81 13.94 7.75
C THR A 42 -31.04 15.10 7.11
N ASN A 43 -30.83 15.08 5.78
CA ASN A 43 -29.95 15.98 5.04
C ASN A 43 -28.49 15.99 5.55
N GLN A 44 -28.06 14.92 6.23
CA GLN A 44 -26.69 14.80 6.75
C GLN A 44 -25.83 13.94 5.82
N LYS A 45 -24.53 14.28 5.76
CA LYS A 45 -23.53 13.48 5.04
C LYS A 45 -23.18 12.25 5.89
N VAL A 46 -23.43 11.06 5.34
CA VAL A 46 -23.10 9.77 5.94
C VAL A 46 -21.93 9.14 5.18
N SER A 47 -20.97 8.58 5.90
CA SER A 47 -19.87 7.80 5.32
C SER A 47 -20.01 6.34 5.76
N LYS A 48 -20.07 5.42 4.80
CA LYS A 48 -20.08 3.98 5.06
C LYS A 48 -18.78 3.36 4.60
N THR A 49 -18.08 2.68 5.51
CA THR A 49 -16.84 1.98 5.22
C THR A 49 -17.09 0.48 5.24
N GLU A 50 -16.73 -0.19 4.15
CA GLU A 50 -16.74 -1.64 4.04
C GLU A 50 -15.32 -2.17 4.15
N TRP A 51 -15.19 -3.33 4.81
CA TRP A 51 -13.91 -3.98 5.03
C TRP A 51 -13.83 -5.30 4.28
N HIS A 52 -12.70 -5.54 3.65
CA HIS A 52 -12.52 -6.63 2.68
C HIS A 52 -11.32 -7.47 3.08
N SER A 53 -11.53 -8.79 3.21
CA SER A 53 -10.43 -9.75 3.42
C SER A 53 -9.90 -10.17 2.05
N VAL A 54 -8.60 -9.97 1.82
CA VAL A 54 -7.92 -10.34 0.57
C VAL A 54 -6.91 -11.44 0.85
N VAL A 55 -6.95 -12.50 0.04
CA VAL A 55 -6.03 -13.65 0.12
C VAL A 55 -5.34 -13.83 -1.22
N VAL A 56 -4.02 -13.73 -1.22
CA VAL A 56 -3.18 -13.81 -2.41
C VAL A 56 -2.43 -15.13 -2.44
N PHE A 57 -2.85 -16.02 -3.35
CA PHE A 57 -2.16 -17.27 -3.68
C PHE A 57 -1.19 -17.13 -4.84
N ASN A 58 -1.34 -16.08 -5.65
CA ASN A 58 -0.42 -15.78 -6.74
C ASN A 58 0.98 -15.42 -6.16
N PRO A 59 2.03 -16.23 -6.38
CA PRO A 59 3.32 -16.00 -5.75
C PRO A 59 3.99 -14.68 -6.17
N HIS A 60 3.75 -14.24 -7.40
CA HIS A 60 4.29 -12.97 -7.89
C HIS A 60 3.62 -11.79 -7.18
N LEU A 61 2.29 -11.79 -7.12
CA LEU A 61 1.53 -10.72 -6.44
C LEU A 61 1.75 -10.76 -4.92
N ALA A 62 1.96 -11.94 -4.32
CA ALA A 62 2.31 -12.10 -2.92
C ALA A 62 3.64 -11.42 -2.58
N LYS A 63 4.67 -11.59 -3.44
CA LYS A 63 5.95 -10.88 -3.28
C LYS A 63 5.77 -9.37 -3.36
N ILE A 64 5.01 -8.88 -4.34
CA ILE A 64 4.71 -7.44 -4.49
C ILE A 64 3.98 -6.92 -3.24
N ALA A 65 2.98 -7.65 -2.76
CA ALA A 65 2.22 -7.27 -1.58
C ALA A 65 3.15 -7.13 -0.36
N LEU A 66 3.97 -8.13 -0.05
CA LEU A 66 4.88 -8.08 1.10
C LEU A 66 5.95 -6.99 0.98
N GLN A 67 6.44 -6.73 -0.23
CA GLN A 67 7.53 -5.78 -0.44
C GLN A 67 7.06 -4.32 -0.42
N TYR A 68 5.87 -4.03 -0.95
CA TYR A 68 5.46 -2.65 -1.25
C TYR A 68 4.17 -2.20 -0.56
N LEU A 69 3.34 -3.12 -0.05
CA LEU A 69 2.14 -2.74 0.68
C LEU A 69 2.43 -2.60 2.18
N HIS A 70 1.86 -1.54 2.77
CA HIS A 70 1.86 -1.28 4.20
C HIS A 70 0.52 -0.65 4.58
N LYS A 71 0.24 -0.58 5.88
CA LYS A 71 -0.96 0.07 6.41
C LYS A 71 -1.12 1.48 5.83
N GLY A 72 -2.31 1.80 5.33
CA GLY A 72 -2.62 3.09 4.74
C GLY A 72 -2.30 3.21 3.25
N ARG A 73 -1.57 2.27 2.64
CA ARG A 73 -1.25 2.29 1.21
C ARG A 73 -2.52 2.13 0.37
N LYS A 74 -2.63 2.89 -0.72
CA LYS A 74 -3.71 2.76 -1.70
C LYS A 74 -3.40 1.68 -2.73
N VAL A 75 -4.36 0.79 -2.98
CA VAL A 75 -4.18 -0.37 -3.83
C VAL A 75 -5.40 -0.63 -4.71
N TYR A 76 -5.15 -1.05 -5.95
CA TYR A 76 -6.11 -1.70 -6.83
C TYR A 76 -5.99 -3.22 -6.68
N ILE A 77 -7.12 -3.90 -6.52
CA ILE A 77 -7.20 -5.35 -6.41
C ILE A 77 -8.24 -5.87 -7.41
N GLU A 78 -7.85 -6.87 -8.21
CA GLU A 78 -8.74 -7.69 -9.01
C GLU A 78 -8.63 -9.15 -8.57
N GLY A 79 -9.77 -9.76 -8.25
CA GLY A 79 -9.83 -11.16 -7.81
C GLY A 79 -11.20 -11.77 -8.04
N GLN A 80 -11.54 -12.76 -7.23
CA GLN A 80 -12.85 -13.44 -7.24
C GLN A 80 -13.36 -13.65 -5.81
N LEU A 81 -14.67 -13.62 -5.62
CA LEU A 81 -15.25 -13.97 -4.31
C LEU A 81 -15.16 -15.48 -4.09
N GLN A 82 -14.71 -15.87 -2.91
CA GLN A 82 -14.81 -17.25 -2.42
C GLN A 82 -15.34 -17.23 -1.00
N THR A 83 -16.38 -18.03 -0.76
CA THR A 83 -16.89 -18.26 0.60
C THR A 83 -16.47 -19.65 1.04
N ARG A 84 -15.71 -19.73 2.13
CA ARG A 84 -15.35 -21.00 2.75
C ARG A 84 -16.14 -21.21 4.03
N LYS A 85 -16.51 -22.46 4.26
CA LYS A 85 -17.10 -22.94 5.51
C LYS A 85 -15.98 -23.46 6.41
N TRP A 86 -16.00 -23.12 7.69
CA TRP A 86 -15.10 -23.66 8.69
C TRP A 86 -15.85 -23.88 9.99
N GLN A 87 -15.39 -24.81 10.82
CA GLN A 87 -16.00 -25.07 12.13
C GLN A 87 -15.14 -24.49 13.24
N ASP A 88 -15.78 -23.88 14.23
CA ASP A 88 -15.09 -23.48 15.45
C ASP A 88 -14.82 -24.68 16.37
N LYS A 89 -14.17 -24.42 17.51
CA LYS A 89 -13.85 -25.47 18.51
C LYS A 89 -15.09 -26.12 19.12
N ASN A 90 -16.25 -25.49 19.02
CA ASN A 90 -17.52 -25.97 19.54
C ASN A 90 -18.34 -26.73 18.47
N GLY A 91 -17.80 -26.89 17.26
CA GLY A 91 -18.46 -27.57 16.14
C GLY A 91 -19.50 -26.71 15.41
N GLN A 92 -19.60 -25.40 15.68
CA GLN A 92 -20.51 -24.52 14.95
C GLN A 92 -19.93 -24.14 13.59
N ASP A 93 -20.80 -24.17 12.58
CA ASP A 93 -20.47 -23.81 11.21
C ASP A 93 -20.39 -22.28 11.02
N HIS A 94 -19.24 -21.80 10.57
CA HIS A 94 -18.99 -20.41 10.21
C HIS A 94 -18.68 -20.28 8.73
N TYR A 95 -19.08 -19.15 8.15
CA TYR A 95 -18.82 -18.82 6.76
C TYR A 95 -17.94 -17.57 6.69
N THR A 96 -16.95 -17.58 5.82
CA THR A 96 -16.09 -16.43 5.59
C THR A 96 -15.96 -16.20 4.10
N THR A 97 -16.35 -15.02 3.66
CA THR A 97 -16.23 -14.57 2.27
C THR A 97 -14.95 -13.75 2.12
N GLU A 98 -14.12 -14.14 1.18
CA GLU A 98 -12.80 -13.56 0.92
C GLU A 98 -12.66 -13.22 -0.56
N ILE A 99 -11.86 -12.20 -0.85
CA ILE A 99 -11.43 -11.87 -2.22
C ILE A 99 -10.13 -12.62 -2.46
N VAL A 100 -10.17 -13.58 -3.37
CA VAL A 100 -9.05 -14.47 -3.62
C VAL A 100 -8.39 -14.11 -4.95
N LEU A 101 -7.06 -14.00 -4.92
CA LEU A 101 -6.20 -13.86 -6.09
C LEU A 101 -5.51 -15.22 -6.31
N PRO A 102 -6.04 -16.08 -7.21
CA PRO A 102 -5.54 -17.44 -7.43
C PRO A 102 -4.14 -17.48 -8.01
N HIS A 103 -3.49 -18.63 -7.98
CA HIS A 103 -2.09 -18.81 -8.35
C HIS A 103 -1.67 -18.21 -9.71
N TYR A 104 -2.57 -18.24 -10.71
CA TYR A 104 -2.33 -17.75 -12.07
C TYR A 104 -3.32 -16.66 -12.52
N LYS A 105 -4.05 -16.03 -11.58
CA LYS A 105 -5.10 -15.03 -11.88
C LYS A 105 -5.07 -13.88 -10.87
N GLY A 106 -5.83 -12.84 -11.19
CA GLY A 106 -5.93 -11.63 -10.39
C GLY A 106 -4.91 -10.58 -10.79
N ASP A 107 -5.08 -9.39 -10.25
CA ASP A 107 -4.23 -8.23 -10.51
C ASP A 107 -4.11 -7.40 -9.23
N LEU A 108 -2.94 -6.81 -9.01
CA LEU A 108 -2.64 -5.96 -7.88
C LEU A 108 -1.78 -4.81 -8.38
N LYS A 109 -2.29 -3.58 -8.24
CA LYS A 109 -1.55 -2.37 -8.63
C LYS A 109 -1.43 -1.42 -7.45
N LEU A 110 -0.22 -0.93 -7.24
CA LEU A 110 0.05 0.16 -6.32
C LEU A 110 -0.47 1.44 -6.95
N LEU A 111 -1.29 2.21 -6.24
CA LEU A 111 -1.88 3.45 -6.77
C LEU A 111 -1.24 4.71 -6.21
N ASP A 112 -0.28 4.57 -5.31
CA ASP A 112 0.45 5.70 -4.77
C ASP A 112 1.64 6.02 -5.68
N GLY A 113 1.52 7.15 -6.37
CA GLY A 113 2.58 7.75 -7.16
C GLY A 113 3.64 8.39 -6.26
N LYS A 114 4.90 8.06 -6.55
CA LYS A 114 6.08 8.95 -6.46
C LYS A 114 5.90 10.20 -5.57
N ASN A 115 6.00 10.02 -4.25
CA ASN A 115 6.17 11.13 -3.30
C ASN A 115 7.27 10.82 -2.28
N ASP A 116 8.21 9.92 -2.64
CA ASP A 116 9.39 9.57 -1.84
C ASP A 116 10.67 10.30 -2.30
N ASP A 117 10.55 11.39 -3.07
CA ASP A 117 11.65 12.32 -3.39
C ASP A 117 11.51 13.64 -2.61
N ASN A 118 11.17 13.57 -1.33
CA ASN A 118 11.20 14.74 -0.43
C ASN A 118 11.89 14.40 0.90
N GLN A 119 13.00 13.66 0.83
CA GLN A 119 13.99 13.62 1.89
C GLN A 119 15.06 14.71 1.63
N GLU A 120 14.97 15.76 2.45
CA GLU A 120 16.07 16.57 2.97
C GLU A 120 16.96 17.33 1.96
N GLN A 121 16.50 18.48 1.49
CA GLN A 121 17.42 19.61 1.25
C GLN A 121 17.69 20.31 2.59
N SER A 122 18.85 20.02 3.19
CA SER A 122 19.38 20.83 4.28
C SER A 122 19.56 22.30 3.82
N PRO A 123 19.09 23.31 4.57
CA PRO A 123 19.29 24.71 4.21
C PRO A 123 20.65 25.21 4.72
N TYR A 124 21.73 24.73 4.12
CA TYR A 124 23.06 25.32 4.27
C TYR A 124 23.67 25.50 2.88
N ASP A 125 23.35 26.62 2.23
CA ASP A 125 24.33 27.62 1.78
C ASP A 125 23.60 28.71 0.98
N ARG A 126 23.39 29.88 1.60
CA ARG A 126 22.85 31.07 0.95
C ARG A 126 23.74 32.26 1.25
N SER A 127 24.97 32.19 0.74
CA SER A 127 25.85 33.34 0.51
C SER A 127 26.74 32.92 -0.67
N TYR A 128 26.76 33.54 -1.84
CA TYR A 128 27.12 34.92 -2.09
C TYR A 128 26.56 35.36 -3.45
N GLN A 129 25.80 36.45 -3.48
CA GLN A 129 25.82 37.36 -4.62
C GLN A 129 26.99 38.30 -4.37
N ARG A 130 28.07 38.15 -5.15
CA ARG A 130 29.23 39.04 -5.10
C ARG A 130 28.99 40.23 -6.05
N PRO A 131 29.00 41.48 -5.59
CA PRO A 131 29.25 42.64 -6.44
C PRO A 131 30.72 42.65 -6.90
N LEU A 132 30.96 43.21 -8.08
CA LEU A 132 32.28 43.49 -8.66
C LEU A 132 33.08 44.50 -7.82
N ASP A 133 34.41 44.39 -7.93
CA ASP A 133 35.48 45.18 -7.30
C ASP A 133 35.80 44.95 -5.82
N MET A 134 36.75 44.02 -5.59
CA MET A 134 37.86 44.26 -4.66
C MET A 134 39.16 43.65 -5.23
N PRO A 135 40.33 44.29 -5.05
CA PRO A 135 41.61 43.73 -5.45
C PRO A 135 42.01 42.56 -4.54
N HIS A 136 42.48 41.46 -5.14
CA HIS A 136 43.00 40.31 -4.41
C HIS A 136 44.39 40.61 -3.83
N PRO A 137 44.68 40.29 -2.56
CA PRO A 137 46.05 40.14 -2.10
C PRO A 137 46.63 38.87 -2.74
N VAL A 138 47.73 39.02 -3.48
CA VAL A 138 48.48 37.89 -4.05
C VAL A 138 49.15 37.16 -2.90
N MET A 139 48.58 36.03 -2.45
CA MET A 139 49.28 35.12 -1.56
C MET A 139 50.22 34.28 -2.41
N ASN A 140 51.51 34.61 -2.34
CA ASN A 140 52.59 33.86 -2.96
C ASN A 140 52.81 32.56 -2.18
N ASP A 141 52.29 31.44 -2.70
CA ASP A 141 52.59 30.12 -2.15
C ASP A 141 53.92 29.64 -2.75
N SER A 142 54.99 29.82 -1.97
CA SER A 142 56.29 29.22 -2.23
C SER A 142 56.74 28.57 -0.93
N VAL A 143 56.47 27.28 -0.82
CA VAL A 143 57.08 26.40 0.19
C VAL A 143 58.56 26.22 -0.15
N PRO A 144 59.46 26.31 0.84
CA PRO A 144 60.61 25.44 0.86
C PRO A 144 60.86 24.81 2.24
N PHE A 145 60.91 23.48 2.23
CA PHE A 145 61.49 22.50 3.19
C PHE A 145 61.07 22.54 4.66
#